data_AF-A0A945WU44-F1
#
_entry.id   AF-A0A945WU44-F1
#
_cell.length_a   1.000
_cell.length_b   1.000
_cell.length_c   1.000
_cell.angle_alpha   90.00
_cell.angle_beta   90.00
_cell.angle_gamma   90.00
#
_symmetry.space_group_name_H-M   'P 1'
#
loop_
_entity.id
_entity.type
_entity.pdbx_description
1 polymer ?
#
loop_
_entity_poly.entity_id
_entity_poly.type
_entity_poly.pdbx_seq_one_letter_code
_entity_poly.pdbx_strand_id
1 'polypeptide(L)' 'MSDFDTGPGGTDEKIPFMQQLLDSPLLLLVIGIVSPMVLYIVWGVMETIAIPLAQ' A
#
# COMPACT_ATOMS: atom_id res chain seq x y z
N MET A 1 -32.07 24.33 30.47
CA MET A 1 -30.82 23.82 31.06
C MET A 1 -31.10 22.37 31.44
N SER A 2 -30.70 21.44 30.59
CA SER A 2 -30.87 19.99 30.77
C SER A 2 -29.57 19.36 30.32
N ASP A 3 -28.77 19.01 31.33
CA ASP A 3 -27.73 17.98 31.39
C ASP A 3 -27.14 17.52 30.05
N PHE A 4 -26.12 18.25 29.60
CA PHE A 4 -25.06 17.70 28.76
C PHE A 4 -23.91 17.31 29.70
N ASP A 5 -24.07 16.21 30.43
CA ASP A 5 -22.97 15.61 31.19
C ASP A 5 -22.63 14.22 30.62
N THR A 6 -21.37 14.14 30.23
CA THR A 6 -20.46 13.00 30.09
C THR A 6 -20.98 11.63 29.66
N GLY A 7 -20.55 11.24 28.46
CA GLY A 7 -19.86 9.97 28.30
C GLY A 7 -18.48 10.23 27.71
N PRO A 8 -17.36 9.80 28.33
CA PRO A 8 -16.14 9.65 27.55
C PRO A 8 -16.46 8.56 26.53
N GLY A 9 -16.69 8.95 25.28
CA GLY A 9 -16.81 8.04 24.15
C GLY A 9 -15.46 7.39 23.87
N GLY A 10 -14.97 6.62 24.84
CA GLY A 10 -13.82 5.74 24.72
C GLY A 10 -14.24 4.50 23.95
N THR A 11 -14.63 4.67 22.69
CA THR A 11 -14.36 3.61 21.73
C THR A 11 -12.89 3.78 21.39
N ASP A 12 -12.04 2.87 21.89
CA ASP A 12 -10.75 2.59 21.27
C ASP A 12 -11.01 2.39 19.77
N GLU A 13 -10.92 3.47 19.00
CA GLU A 13 -11.14 3.43 17.56
C GLU A 13 -9.89 2.78 16.99
N LYS A 14 -9.91 1.45 16.98
CA LYS A 14 -8.78 0.62 16.59
C LYS A 14 -8.36 1.04 15.19
N ILE A 15 -7.17 1.64 15.10
CA ILE A 15 -6.60 2.11 13.83
C ILE A 15 -6.68 0.94 12.84
N PRO A 16 -7.30 1.13 11.67
CA PRO A 16 -7.47 0.04 10.72
C PRO A 16 -6.11 -0.43 10.21
N PHE A 17 -5.96 -1.76 10.10
CA PHE A 17 -4.68 -2.41 9.82
C PHE A 17 -3.97 -1.88 8.56
N MET A 18 -4.74 -1.59 7.50
CA MET A 18 -4.18 -1.05 6.27
C MET A 18 -3.56 0.33 6.47
N GLN A 19 -4.11 1.14 7.37
CA GLN A 19 -3.63 2.48 7.68
C GLN A 19 -2.31 2.38 8.46
N GLN A 20 -2.25 1.50 9.47
CA GLN A 20 -1.00 1.22 10.21
C GLN A 20 0.11 0.65 9.31
N LEU A 21 -0.25 -0.14 8.29
CA LEU A 21 0.70 -0.66 7.30
C LEU A 21 1.25 0.46 6.39
N LEU A 22 0.40 1.38 5.95
CA LEU A 22 0.78 2.50 5.09
C LEU A 22 1.38 3.69 5.86
N ASP A 23 1.21 3.78 7.18
CA ASP A 23 1.80 4.83 8.03
C ASP A 23 3.31 4.66 8.23
N SER A 24 3.88 3.51 7.87
CA SER A 24 5.31 3.22 7.99
C SER A 24 6.10 3.81 6.82
N PRO A 25 6.92 4.85 7.02
CA PRO A 25 7.63 5.52 5.93
C PRO A 25 8.57 4.59 5.16
N LEU A 26 9.15 3.60 5.85
CA LEU A 26 10.03 2.59 5.25
C LEU A 26 9.26 1.65 4.32
N LEU A 27 8.05 1.23 4.69
CA LEU A 27 7.21 0.37 3.84
C LEU A 27 6.79 1.11 2.57
N LEU A 28 6.39 2.38 2.69
CA LEU A 28 6.10 3.23 1.53
C LEU A 28 7.34 3.44 0.65
N LEU A 29 8.51 3.63 1.25
CA LEU A 29 9.78 3.77 0.54
C LEU A 29 10.14 2.48 -0.21
N VAL A 30 10.04 1.32 0.45
CA VAL A 30 10.28 0.01 -0.17
C VAL A 30 9.33 -0.20 -1.34
N ILE A 31 8.02 0.06 -1.18
CA ILE A 31 7.06 -0.03 -2.28
C ILE A 31 7.44 0.94 -3.42
N GLY A 32 7.86 2.16 -3.09
CA GLY A 32 8.32 3.15 -4.07
C GLY A 32 9.55 2.71 -4.86
N ILE A 33 10.55 2.13 -4.20
CA ILE A 33 11.78 1.64 -4.85
C ILE A 33 11.54 0.33 -5.61
N VAL A 34 10.67 -0.54 -5.09
CA VAL A 34 10.36 -1.85 -5.71
C VAL A 34 9.43 -1.72 -6.90
N SER A 35 8.51 -0.74 -6.89
CA SER A 35 7.57 -0.47 -7.98
C SER A 35 8.22 -0.42 -9.37
N PRO A 36 9.25 0.42 -9.63
CA PRO A 36 9.90 0.45 -10.94
C PRO A 36 10.56 -0.88 -11.30
N MET A 37 11.13 -1.61 -10.35
CA MET A 37 11.75 -2.91 -10.61
C MET A 37 10.69 -3.92 -11.10
N VAL A 38 9.55 -4.00 -10.43
CA VAL A 38 8.45 -4.91 -10.83
C VAL A 38 7.91 -4.51 -12.20
N LEU A 39 7.68 -3.21 -12.43
CA LEU A 39 7.22 -2.71 -13.73
C LEU A 39 8.19 -3.07 -14.86
N TYR A 40 9.50 -2.86 -14.67
CA TYR A 40 10.52 -3.20 -15.66
C TYR A 40 10.64 -4.70 -15.89
N ILE A 41 10.48 -5.53 -14.84
CA ILE A 41 10.47 -6.99 -14.99
C ILE A 41 9.28 -7.41 -15.83
N VAL A 42 8.07 -6.96 -15.49
CA VAL A 42 6.85 -7.32 -16.24
C VAL A 42 6.96 -6.83 -17.69
N TRP A 43 7.41 -5.59 -17.89
CA TRP A 43 7.65 -5.05 -19.22
C TRP A 43 8.67 -5.89 -20.00
N GLY A 44 9.82 -6.20 -19.40
CA GLY A 44 10.88 -6.98 -20.04
C GLY A 44 10.46 -8.42 -20.37
N VAL A 45 9.62 -9.03 -19.53
CA VAL A 45 9.02 -10.34 -19.81
C VAL A 45 8.08 -10.24 -21.00
N MET A 46 7.21 -9.23 -21.04
CA MET A 46 6.31 -9.00 -22.18
C MET A 46 7.09 -8.76 -23.49
N GLU A 47 8.19 -8.02 -23.44
CA GLU A 47 9.08 -7.83 -24.59
C GLU A 47 9.70 -9.17 -25.02
N THR A 48 10.21 -9.96 -24.08
CA THR A 48 10.88 -11.23 -24.35
C THR A 48 9.96 -12.24 -25.04
N ILE A 49 8.70 -12.35 -24.60
CA ILE A 49 7.73 -13.26 -25.23
C ILE A 49 7.23 -12.76 -26.59
N ALA A 50 7.31 -11.45 -26.85
CA ALA A 50 6.89 -10.84 -28.11
C ALA A 50 7.94 -10.98 -29.21
N ILE A 51 9.21 -11.23 -28.86
CA ILE A 51 10.27 -11.50 -29.83
C ILE A 51 10.00 -12.86 -30.49
N PRO A 52 9.72 -12.91 -31.80
CA PRO A 52 9.56 -14.18 -32.49
C PRO A 52 10.90 -14.91 -32.50
N LEU A 53 10.90 -16.18 -32.09
CA LEU A 53 12.04 -17.05 -32.27
C LEU A 53 12.26 -17.21 -33.77
N ALA A 54 13.36 -16.65 -34.28
CA ALA A 54 13.76 -16.85 -35.66
C ALA A 54 13.90 -18.36 -35.90
N GLN A 55 13.11 -18.88 -36.83
CA GLN A 55 13.19 -20.27 -37.31
C GLN A 55 14.34 -20.41 -38.30
#